data_AF-A0A0K0FBH2-F1
#
_entry.id   AF-A0A0K0FBH2-F1
#
_cell.length_a   1.000
_cell.length_b   1.000
_cell.length_c   1.000
_cell.angle_alpha   90.00
_cell.angle_beta   90.00
_cell.angle_gamma   90.00
#
_symmetry.space_group_name_H-M   'P 1'
#
loop_
_entity.id
_entity.type
_entity.pdbx_description
1 polymer ?
#
loop_
_entity_poly.entity_id
_entity_poly.type
_entity_poly.pdbx_seq_one_letter_code
_entity_poly.pdbx_strand_id
1 'polypeptide(L)'
;MRILFFIRINEESTSIFGCHMSNRFLCAFFGLAQLTIIIISFYQHIFSYIKFKQIFRCHSNISSNATIEEKFMAYDVIIFDFGLMHRILGTSECVANYLDGGYMRAMWCLEQGTALLIMLINITYFQKFVWLMWPALLMESSYALGMSILTMATAPKILEALGGIVDKELALLLLYYLLGFILNWFFTLVMWHYYWHIEMKYSPPPPIQTRPKVNRRSRASMSSHVAAVLRRTSKSNIFLNHPPRKKDGKINIDNIKNDNECNPTIKYRKSKYMNYYNNNVGTHV
;
A
#
# COMPACT_ATOMS: atom_id res chain seq x y z
N MET A 1 -10.00 11.61 -5.35
CA MET A 1 -9.17 12.76 -5.79
C MET A 1 -9.57 13.14 -7.22
N ARG A 2 -9.58 14.44 -7.59
CA ARG A 2 -9.77 14.86 -8.99
C ARG A 2 -8.38 15.03 -9.61
N ILE A 3 -7.94 14.05 -10.40
CA ILE A 3 -6.59 14.04 -10.96
C ILE A 3 -6.56 14.72 -12.34
N LEU A 4 -7.67 14.69 -13.08
CA LEU A 4 -7.87 15.42 -14.35
C LEU A 4 -9.35 15.83 -14.49
N PHE A 5 -9.64 16.82 -15.35
CA PHE A 5 -11.02 17.30 -15.61
C PHE A 5 -11.99 16.18 -16.05
N PHE A 6 -11.44 15.07 -16.55
CA PHE A 6 -12.20 13.93 -17.11
C PHE A 6 -12.14 12.63 -16.28
N ILE A 7 -11.31 12.57 -15.23
CA ILE A 7 -11.14 11.37 -14.39
C ILE A 7 -11.40 11.73 -12.93
N ARG A 8 -12.48 11.18 -12.38
CA ARG A 8 -12.83 11.30 -10.96
C ARG A 8 -12.73 9.93 -10.31
N ILE A 9 -11.69 9.74 -9.51
CA ILE A 9 -11.51 8.53 -8.71
C ILE A 9 -12.17 8.77 -7.35
N ASN A 10 -13.29 8.11 -7.11
CA ASN A 10 -13.90 7.98 -5.78
C ASN A 10 -13.49 6.62 -5.19
N GLU A 11 -13.73 6.42 -3.90
CA GLU A 11 -13.32 5.20 -3.17
C GLU A 11 -13.99 3.93 -3.72
N GLU A 12 -15.28 3.97 -4.05
CA GLU A 12 -16.02 2.81 -4.54
C GLU A 12 -16.00 2.66 -6.07
N SER A 13 -15.97 3.77 -6.80
CA SER A 13 -16.03 3.79 -8.26
C SER A 13 -15.16 4.89 -8.87
N THR A 14 -14.63 4.60 -10.05
CA THR A 14 -13.92 5.57 -10.87
C THR A 14 -14.83 5.98 -12.02
N SER A 15 -15.02 7.28 -12.19
CA SER A 15 -15.73 7.85 -13.32
C SER A 15 -14.71 8.32 -14.36
N ILE A 16 -14.76 7.72 -15.55
CA ILE A 16 -13.94 8.08 -16.71
C ILE A 16 -14.90 8.58 -17.80
N PHE A 17 -14.78 9.84 -18.22
CA PHE A 17 -15.67 10.44 -19.23
C PHE A 17 -17.17 10.30 -18.92
N GLY A 18 -17.55 10.31 -17.64
CA GLY A 18 -18.95 10.14 -17.19
C GLY A 18 -19.40 8.69 -17.05
N CYS A 19 -18.63 7.70 -17.54
CA CYS A 19 -18.88 6.29 -17.31
C CYS A 19 -18.40 5.87 -15.92
N HIS A 20 -19.31 5.39 -15.08
CA HIS A 20 -18.97 4.86 -13.76
C HIS A 20 -18.54 3.40 -13.84
N MET A 21 -17.30 3.12 -13.45
CA MET A 21 -16.75 1.78 -13.36
C MET A 21 -16.43 1.44 -11.91
N SER A 22 -16.75 0.21 -11.49
CA SER A 22 -16.40 -0.27 -10.15
C SER A 22 -14.89 -0.42 -10.02
N ASN A 23 -14.30 0.10 -8.93
CA ASN A 23 -12.86 -0.02 -8.71
C ASN A 23 -12.42 -1.49 -8.62
N ARG A 24 -13.30 -2.37 -8.12
CA ARG A 24 -13.07 -3.82 -8.11
C ARG A 24 -12.82 -4.39 -9.50
N PHE A 25 -13.66 -4.00 -10.45
CA PHE A 25 -13.56 -4.46 -11.84
C PHE A 25 -12.29 -3.90 -12.50
N LEU A 26 -12.00 -2.61 -12.30
CA LEU A 26 -10.79 -2.00 -12.83
C LEU A 26 -9.53 -2.64 -12.25
N CYS A 27 -9.46 -2.89 -10.94
CA CYS A 27 -8.34 -3.60 -10.33
C CYS A 27 -8.15 -5.01 -10.90
N ALA A 28 -9.25 -5.75 -11.13
CA ALA A 28 -9.17 -7.07 -11.75
C ALA A 28 -8.72 -7.00 -13.21
N PHE A 29 -9.25 -6.06 -13.99
CA PHE A 29 -8.91 -5.87 -15.40
C PHE A 29 -7.44 -5.48 -15.57
N PHE A 30 -6.98 -4.43 -14.90
CA PHE A 30 -5.59 -4.00 -14.96
C PHE A 30 -4.65 -5.02 -14.32
N GLY A 31 -5.07 -5.69 -13.24
CA GLY A 31 -4.30 -6.78 -12.65
C GLY A 31 -4.07 -7.95 -13.61
N LEU A 32 -5.08 -8.34 -14.40
CA LEU A 32 -4.95 -9.37 -15.43
C LEU A 32 -4.08 -8.90 -16.62
N ALA A 33 -4.24 -7.65 -17.04
CA ALA A 33 -3.41 -7.07 -18.10
C ALA A 33 -1.92 -7.03 -17.68
N GLN A 34 -1.65 -6.57 -16.45
CA GLN A 34 -0.29 -6.51 -15.90
C GLN A 34 0.29 -7.91 -15.69
N LEU A 35 -0.51 -8.87 -15.22
CA LEU A 35 -0.10 -10.28 -15.12
C LEU A 35 0.31 -10.85 -16.49
N THR A 36 -0.41 -10.49 -17.55
CA THR A 36 -0.08 -10.91 -18.92
C THR A 36 1.28 -10.35 -19.36
N ILE A 37 1.53 -9.06 -19.11
CA ILE A 37 2.80 -8.39 -19.41
C ILE A 37 3.96 -9.08 -18.66
N ILE A 38 3.75 -9.40 -17.38
CA ILE A 38 4.75 -10.07 -16.55
C ILE A 38 5.04 -11.49 -17.05
N ILE A 39 4.01 -12.25 -17.45
CA ILE A 39 4.21 -13.59 -18.02
C ILE A 39 5.04 -13.50 -19.31
N ILE A 40 4.74 -12.54 -20.19
CA ILE A 40 5.50 -12.31 -21.42
C ILE A 40 6.96 -11.94 -21.09
N SER A 41 7.18 -11.01 -20.16
CA SER A 41 8.53 -10.60 -19.75
C SER A 41 9.30 -11.75 -19.08
N PHE A 42 8.65 -12.55 -18.25
CA PHE A 42 9.28 -13.72 -17.63
C PHE A 42 9.63 -14.78 -18.68
N TYR A 43 8.79 -14.95 -19.69
CA TYR A 43 9.08 -15.80 -20.83
C TYR A 43 10.32 -15.32 -21.61
N GLN A 44 10.56 -14.01 -21.75
CA GLN A 44 11.80 -13.48 -22.33
C GLN A 44 13.04 -13.97 -21.56
N HIS A 45 12.98 -13.96 -20.22
CA HIS A 45 14.08 -14.44 -19.38
C HIS A 45 14.32 -15.95 -19.51
N ILE A 46 13.25 -16.76 -19.52
CA ILE A 46 13.34 -18.20 -19.73
C ILE A 46 13.96 -18.50 -21.10
N PHE A 47 13.44 -17.86 -22.15
CA PHE A 47 13.91 -18.05 -23.51
C PHE A 47 15.38 -17.67 -23.67
N SER A 48 15.78 -16.51 -23.12
CA SER A 48 17.16 -16.05 -23.09
C SER A 48 18.08 -17.07 -22.43
N TYR A 49 17.68 -17.60 -21.28
CA TYR A 49 18.47 -18.56 -20.52
C TYR A 49 18.65 -19.88 -21.27
N ILE A 50 17.59 -20.38 -21.91
CA ILE A 50 17.64 -21.64 -22.68
C ILE A 50 18.57 -21.50 -23.89
N LYS A 51 18.45 -20.42 -24.67
CA LYS A 51 19.14 -20.26 -25.96
C LYS A 51 20.55 -19.70 -25.82
N PHE A 52 20.75 -18.72 -24.95
CA PHE A 52 22.00 -17.96 -24.86
C PHE A 52 22.77 -18.18 -23.55
N LYS A 53 22.23 -18.95 -22.60
CA LYS A 53 22.82 -19.18 -21.26
C LYS A 53 23.04 -17.89 -20.45
N GLN A 54 22.28 -16.85 -20.78
CA GLN A 54 22.26 -15.55 -20.10
C GLN A 54 20.83 -15.24 -19.67
N ILE A 55 20.65 -14.61 -18.51
CA ILE A 55 19.31 -14.34 -17.93
C ILE A 55 18.51 -13.36 -18.78
N PHE A 56 19.15 -12.35 -19.35
CA PHE A 56 18.48 -11.44 -20.26
C PHE A 56 19.43 -10.90 -21.32
N ARG A 57 19.43 -11.51 -22.49
CA ARG A 57 20.20 -11.05 -23.65
C ARG A 57 19.32 -10.18 -24.53
N CYS A 58 19.42 -8.86 -24.36
CA CYS A 58 18.78 -7.92 -25.26
C CYS A 58 19.82 -7.16 -26.09
N HIS A 59 19.65 -7.20 -27.41
CA HIS A 59 20.42 -6.41 -28.35
C HIS A 59 19.46 -5.57 -29.19
N SER A 60 19.62 -4.26 -29.15
CA SER A 60 18.69 -3.31 -29.78
C SER A 60 19.03 -3.02 -31.25
N ASN A 61 20.24 -3.33 -31.70
CA ASN A 61 20.67 -3.17 -33.08
C ASN A 61 20.25 -4.38 -33.93
N ILE A 62 18.98 -4.40 -34.35
CA ILE A 62 18.39 -5.51 -35.10
C ILE A 62 18.05 -5.08 -36.53
N SER A 63 18.45 -5.91 -37.50
CA SER A 63 18.10 -5.74 -38.92
C SER A 63 16.59 -5.88 -39.15
N SER A 64 16.03 -5.13 -40.11
CA SER A 64 14.60 -5.22 -40.48
C SER A 64 14.16 -6.63 -40.86
N ASN A 65 15.09 -7.44 -41.39
CA ASN A 65 14.88 -8.84 -41.80
C ASN A 65 15.09 -9.88 -40.68
N ALA A 66 15.31 -9.45 -39.44
CA ALA A 66 15.51 -10.37 -38.32
C ALA A 66 14.27 -11.21 -38.02
N THR A 67 14.53 -12.37 -37.41
CA THR A 67 13.49 -13.32 -36.99
C THR A 67 12.61 -12.72 -35.88
N ILE A 68 11.39 -13.23 -35.73
CA ILE A 68 10.45 -12.76 -34.70
C ILE A 68 11.06 -12.96 -33.29
N GLU A 69 11.81 -14.04 -33.08
CA GLU A 69 12.50 -14.32 -31.82
C GLU A 69 13.55 -13.26 -31.49
N GLU A 70 14.34 -12.83 -32.47
CA GLU A 70 15.35 -11.78 -32.28
C GLU A 70 14.68 -10.44 -32.00
N LYS A 71 13.61 -10.08 -32.74
CA LYS A 71 12.82 -8.88 -32.46
C LYS A 71 12.20 -8.90 -31.07
N PHE A 72 11.71 -10.06 -30.63
CA PHE A 72 11.19 -10.25 -29.28
C PHE A 72 12.25 -10.04 -28.20
N MET A 73 13.51 -10.42 -28.46
CA MET A 73 14.63 -10.21 -27.55
C MET A 73 15.22 -8.79 -27.61
N ALA A 74 14.95 -8.01 -28.65
CA ALA A 74 15.32 -6.59 -28.73
C ALA A 74 14.49 -5.69 -27.82
N TYR A 75 13.32 -6.17 -27.41
CA TYR A 75 12.35 -5.38 -26.68
C TYR A 75 12.31 -5.77 -25.23
N ASP A 76 11.95 -4.79 -24.42
CA ASP A 76 11.88 -4.90 -22.98
C ASP A 76 10.45 -4.59 -22.55
N VAL A 77 9.65 -5.65 -22.54
CA VAL A 77 8.19 -5.57 -22.47
C VAL A 77 7.73 -5.02 -21.13
N ILE A 78 8.45 -5.30 -20.04
CA ILE A 78 8.07 -4.87 -18.68
C ILE A 78 8.23 -3.38 -18.44
N ILE A 79 9.10 -2.67 -19.17
CA ILE A 79 9.19 -1.20 -19.07
C ILE A 79 8.69 -0.50 -20.34
N PHE A 80 8.03 -1.24 -21.24
CA PHE A 80 7.56 -0.74 -22.53
C PHE A 80 8.66 -0.09 -23.37
N ASP A 81 9.89 -0.62 -23.29
CA ASP A 81 11.02 -0.15 -24.09
C ASP A 81 11.15 -1.02 -25.34
N PHE A 82 10.55 -0.53 -26.43
CA PHE A 82 10.59 -1.15 -27.75
C PHE A 82 11.75 -0.61 -28.61
N GLY A 83 12.87 -0.23 -27.98
CA GLY A 83 14.02 0.40 -28.65
C GLY A 83 14.06 1.93 -28.50
N LEU A 84 13.25 2.48 -27.58
CA LEU A 84 13.29 3.90 -27.24
C LEU A 84 14.64 4.25 -26.63
N MET A 85 15.11 3.45 -25.67
CA MET A 85 16.36 3.73 -24.96
C MET A 85 17.57 3.61 -25.88
N HIS A 86 17.54 2.69 -26.84
CA HIS A 86 18.57 2.61 -27.89
C HIS A 86 18.67 3.92 -28.68
N ARG A 87 17.53 4.47 -29.10
CA ARG A 87 17.50 5.69 -29.92
C ARG A 87 17.87 6.95 -29.14
N ILE A 88 17.53 6.99 -27.86
CA ILE A 88 17.75 8.17 -27.00
C ILE A 88 19.15 8.17 -26.36
N LEU A 89 19.61 7.01 -25.90
CA LEU A 89 20.89 6.86 -25.20
C LEU A 89 22.02 6.39 -26.12
N GLY A 90 21.71 5.88 -27.32
CA GLY A 90 22.68 5.32 -28.25
C GLY A 90 23.26 3.98 -27.81
N THR A 91 22.62 3.27 -26.87
CA THR A 91 23.14 2.03 -26.29
C THR A 91 22.83 0.82 -27.16
N SER A 92 23.81 -0.06 -27.39
CA SER A 92 23.62 -1.27 -28.23
C SER A 92 22.82 -2.39 -27.56
N GLU A 93 22.59 -2.28 -26.25
CA GLU A 93 21.84 -3.24 -25.45
C GLU A 93 20.71 -2.54 -24.68
N CYS A 94 19.75 -3.32 -24.17
CA CYS A 94 18.71 -2.78 -23.29
C CYS A 94 19.33 -2.28 -21.97
N VAL A 95 18.68 -1.30 -21.34
CA VAL A 95 19.09 -0.72 -20.05
C VAL A 95 19.24 -1.79 -18.95
N ALA A 96 18.40 -2.84 -18.95
CA ALA A 96 18.54 -3.99 -18.06
C ALA A 96 19.93 -4.60 -18.09
N ASN A 97 20.48 -4.78 -19.29
CA ASN A 97 21.69 -5.55 -19.44
C ASN A 97 22.87 -4.79 -18.82
N TYR A 98 22.84 -3.45 -18.90
CA TYR A 98 23.83 -2.58 -18.27
C TYR A 98 23.69 -2.47 -16.74
N LEU A 99 22.48 -2.53 -16.21
CA LEU A 99 22.26 -2.36 -14.76
C LEU A 99 22.62 -3.62 -13.99
N ASP A 100 22.09 -4.77 -14.41
CA ASP A 100 22.08 -5.98 -13.61
C ASP A 100 22.07 -7.27 -14.45
N GLY A 101 22.21 -7.18 -15.78
CA GLY A 101 22.05 -8.34 -16.67
C GLY A 101 20.63 -8.92 -16.69
N GLY A 102 19.64 -8.17 -16.19
CA GLY A 102 18.24 -8.57 -16.07
C GLY A 102 17.89 -9.49 -14.89
N TYR A 103 18.78 -9.70 -13.92
CA TYR A 103 18.53 -10.54 -12.74
C TYR A 103 17.45 -9.97 -11.83
N MET A 104 17.53 -8.70 -11.46
CA MET A 104 16.54 -7.98 -10.66
C MET A 104 15.18 -8.01 -11.35
N ARG A 105 15.14 -7.92 -12.69
CA ARG A 105 13.88 -7.96 -13.44
C ARG A 105 13.25 -9.35 -13.48
N ALA A 106 14.04 -10.40 -13.62
CA ALA A 106 13.54 -11.76 -13.52
C ALA A 106 12.96 -12.05 -12.13
N MET A 107 13.66 -11.64 -11.07
CA MET A 107 13.20 -11.76 -9.68
C MET A 107 11.95 -10.91 -9.45
N TRP A 108 11.94 -9.68 -9.95
CA TRP A 108 10.78 -8.78 -9.91
C TRP A 108 9.54 -9.41 -10.57
N CYS A 109 9.69 -10.02 -11.74
CA CYS A 109 8.58 -10.69 -12.44
C CYS A 109 7.97 -11.82 -11.59
N LEU A 110 8.78 -12.58 -10.86
CA LEU A 110 8.30 -13.63 -9.96
C LEU A 110 7.56 -13.05 -8.75
N GLU A 111 8.14 -12.05 -8.08
CA GLU A 111 7.55 -11.42 -6.90
C GLU A 111 6.27 -10.67 -7.25
N GLN A 112 6.28 -9.88 -8.32
CA GLN A 112 5.10 -9.15 -8.79
C GLN A 112 4.03 -10.11 -9.33
N GLY A 113 4.41 -11.16 -10.05
CA GLY A 113 3.49 -12.17 -10.56
C GLY A 113 2.75 -12.88 -9.41
N THR A 114 3.48 -13.27 -8.36
CA THR A 114 2.87 -13.89 -7.16
C THR A 114 1.99 -12.90 -6.39
N ALA A 115 2.43 -11.65 -6.22
CA ALA A 115 1.65 -10.60 -5.57
C ALA A 115 0.31 -10.32 -6.28
N LEU A 116 0.32 -10.18 -7.60
CA LEU A 116 -0.90 -9.99 -8.40
C LEU A 116 -1.84 -11.20 -8.34
N LEU A 117 -1.30 -12.41 -8.30
CA LEU A 117 -2.11 -13.63 -8.18
C LEU A 117 -2.82 -13.69 -6.82
N ILE A 118 -2.12 -13.35 -5.74
CA ILE A 118 -2.71 -13.20 -4.39
C ILE A 118 -3.80 -12.13 -4.40
N MET A 119 -3.57 -10.98 -5.04
CA MET A 119 -4.56 -9.91 -5.16
C MET A 119 -5.81 -10.36 -5.94
N LEU A 120 -5.65 -11.06 -7.06
CA LEU A 120 -6.78 -11.58 -7.84
C LEU A 120 -7.61 -12.58 -7.02
N ILE A 121 -6.95 -13.44 -6.24
CA ILE A 121 -7.60 -14.35 -5.29
C ILE A 121 -8.34 -13.57 -4.18
N ASN A 122 -7.74 -12.50 -3.65
CA ASN A 122 -8.36 -11.65 -2.64
C ASN A 122 -9.65 -10.98 -3.16
N ILE A 123 -9.57 -10.40 -4.35
CA ILE A 123 -10.69 -9.70 -5.00
C ILE A 123 -11.85 -10.66 -5.27
N THR A 124 -11.58 -11.92 -5.56
CA THR A 124 -12.59 -12.93 -5.92
C THR A 124 -13.18 -13.65 -4.70
N TYR A 125 -12.35 -14.15 -3.78
CA TYR A 125 -12.81 -15.05 -2.69
C TYR A 125 -12.65 -14.47 -1.28
N PHE A 126 -11.63 -13.65 -1.01
CA PHE A 126 -11.17 -13.35 0.36
C PHE A 126 -11.18 -11.86 0.74
N GLN A 127 -12.17 -11.10 0.26
CA GLN A 127 -12.26 -9.64 0.43
C GLN A 127 -12.20 -9.12 1.88
N LYS A 128 -12.54 -9.97 2.86
CA LYS A 128 -12.48 -9.61 4.29
C LYS A 128 -11.04 -9.45 4.78
N PHE A 129 -10.08 -10.12 4.16
CA PHE A 129 -8.69 -10.10 4.56
C PHE A 129 -7.94 -8.99 3.83
N VAL A 130 -8.07 -7.77 4.34
CA VAL A 130 -7.50 -6.54 3.74
C VAL A 130 -5.97 -6.63 3.57
N TRP A 131 -5.29 -7.30 4.50
CA TRP A 131 -3.84 -7.49 4.45
C TRP A 131 -3.34 -8.24 3.20
N LEU A 132 -4.15 -9.11 2.57
CA LEU A 132 -3.73 -9.83 1.35
C LEU A 132 -3.52 -8.91 0.14
N MET A 133 -4.05 -7.67 0.17
CA MET A 133 -3.81 -6.68 -0.88
C MET A 133 -2.42 -6.03 -0.77
N TRP A 134 -1.77 -6.09 0.40
CA TRP A 134 -0.52 -5.37 0.67
C TRP A 134 0.64 -5.73 -0.26
N PRO A 135 0.93 -7.02 -0.53
CA PRO A 135 2.02 -7.37 -1.44
C PRO A 135 1.86 -6.72 -2.82
N ALA A 136 0.66 -6.78 -3.40
CA ALA A 136 0.39 -6.18 -4.70
C ALA A 136 0.46 -4.65 -4.66
N LEU A 137 -0.07 -4.01 -3.61
CA LEU A 137 0.02 -2.57 -3.44
C LEU A 137 1.46 -2.08 -3.35
N LEU A 138 2.29 -2.75 -2.55
CA LEU A 138 3.69 -2.36 -2.35
C LEU A 138 4.49 -2.53 -3.64
N MET A 139 4.34 -3.68 -4.30
CA MET A 139 5.09 -3.98 -5.52
C MET A 139 4.62 -3.13 -6.71
N GLU A 140 3.32 -2.90 -6.86
CA GLU A 140 2.79 -2.02 -7.90
C GLU A 140 3.25 -0.56 -7.67
N SER A 141 3.24 -0.09 -6.42
CA SER A 141 3.69 1.26 -6.08
C SER A 141 5.19 1.44 -6.36
N SER A 142 6.03 0.46 -6.04
CA SER A 142 7.46 0.55 -6.34
C SER A 142 7.75 0.39 -7.84
N TYR A 143 6.93 -0.34 -8.60
CA TYR A 143 7.01 -0.35 -10.06
C TYR A 143 6.66 1.01 -10.69
N ALA A 144 5.56 1.64 -10.27
CA ALA A 144 5.20 3.00 -10.71
C ALA A 144 6.28 4.03 -10.36
N LEU A 145 6.85 3.93 -9.15
CA LEU A 145 7.97 4.76 -8.71
C LEU A 145 9.22 4.49 -9.57
N GLY A 146 9.59 3.24 -9.80
CA GLY A 146 10.74 2.85 -10.61
C GLY A 146 10.66 3.37 -12.04
N MET A 147 9.49 3.24 -12.67
CA MET A 147 9.22 3.82 -13.99
C MET A 147 9.32 5.35 -14.00
N SER A 148 8.93 6.00 -12.90
CA SER A 148 9.04 7.46 -12.76
C SER A 148 10.49 7.93 -12.63
N ILE A 149 11.30 7.21 -11.84
CA ILE A 149 12.73 7.47 -11.73
C ILE A 149 13.41 7.28 -13.09
N LEU A 150 13.09 6.20 -13.80
CA LEU A 150 13.63 5.95 -15.13
C LEU A 150 13.23 7.05 -16.11
N THR A 151 11.96 7.47 -16.11
CA THR A 151 11.48 8.59 -16.94
C THR A 151 12.21 9.88 -16.59
N MET A 152 12.39 10.18 -15.30
CA MET A 152 13.09 11.37 -14.83
C MET A 152 14.57 11.36 -15.22
N ALA A 153 15.24 10.21 -15.09
CA ALA A 153 16.65 10.05 -15.47
C ALA A 153 16.87 10.19 -16.98
N THR A 154 15.89 9.77 -17.78
CA THR A 154 15.95 9.84 -19.26
C THR A 154 15.33 11.12 -19.82
N ALA A 155 14.62 11.91 -19.01
CA ALA A 155 13.95 13.14 -19.43
C ALA A 155 14.86 14.14 -20.15
N PRO A 156 16.10 14.42 -19.70
CA PRO A 156 16.99 15.34 -20.42
C PRO A 156 17.27 14.86 -21.84
N LYS A 157 17.45 13.55 -22.02
CA LYS A 157 17.74 12.94 -23.33
C LYS A 157 16.50 12.83 -24.21
N ILE A 158 15.33 12.60 -23.62
CA ILE A 158 14.04 12.70 -24.32
C ILE A 158 13.85 14.13 -24.84
N LEU A 159 14.12 15.15 -24.02
CA LEU A 159 14.00 16.56 -24.40
C LEU A 159 14.98 16.94 -25.51
N GLU A 160 16.23 16.46 -25.43
CA GLU A 160 17.23 16.65 -26.48
C GLU A 160 16.76 16.03 -27.81
N ALA A 161 16.23 14.80 -27.77
CA ALA A 161 15.70 14.12 -28.95
C ALA A 161 14.44 14.80 -29.52
N LEU A 162 13.58 15.37 -28.66
CA LEU A 162 12.40 16.15 -29.07
C LEU A 162 12.73 17.54 -29.61
N GLY A 163 13.85 18.14 -29.17
CA GLY A 163 14.34 19.42 -29.66
C GLY A 163 15.00 19.34 -31.06
N GLY A 164 15.33 18.13 -31.51
CA GLY A 164 15.84 17.84 -32.85
C GLY A 164 14.75 17.60 -33.89
N ILE A 165 15.11 16.90 -34.98
CA ILE A 165 14.15 16.47 -36.00
C ILE A 165 13.36 15.29 -35.42
N VAL A 166 12.08 15.51 -35.15
CA VAL A 166 11.20 14.46 -34.60
C VAL A 166 10.74 13.52 -35.71
N ASP A 167 11.32 12.33 -35.74
CA ASP A 167 10.87 11.25 -36.62
C ASP A 167 9.56 10.62 -36.14
N LYS A 168 8.74 10.15 -37.08
CA LYS A 168 7.48 9.43 -36.78
C LYS A 168 7.72 8.19 -35.92
N GLU A 169 8.81 7.49 -36.16
CA GLU A 169 9.19 6.28 -35.41
C GLU A 169 9.53 6.61 -33.95
N LEU A 170 10.34 7.65 -33.71
CA LEU A 170 10.67 8.11 -32.36
C LEU A 170 9.40 8.54 -31.61
N ALA A 171 8.49 9.26 -32.28
CA ALA A 171 7.22 9.68 -31.69
C ALA A 171 6.35 8.48 -31.28
N LEU A 172 6.29 7.42 -32.10
CA LEU A 172 5.55 6.19 -31.77
C LEU A 172 6.19 5.43 -30.59
N LEU A 173 7.51 5.29 -30.56
CA LEU A 173 8.22 4.64 -29.46
C LEU A 173 8.02 5.39 -28.14
N LEU A 174 8.12 6.72 -28.18
CA LEU A 174 7.85 7.56 -27.01
C LEU A 174 6.38 7.46 -26.57
N LEU A 175 5.44 7.40 -27.51
CA LEU A 175 4.01 7.24 -27.20
C LEU A 175 3.73 5.92 -26.47
N TYR A 176 4.29 4.80 -26.92
CA TYR A 176 4.12 3.50 -26.26
C TYR A 176 4.67 3.52 -24.83
N TYR A 177 5.86 4.10 -24.65
CA TYR A 177 6.47 4.25 -23.33
C TYR A 177 5.61 5.12 -22.39
N LEU A 178 5.17 6.30 -22.86
CA LEU A 178 4.31 7.20 -22.08
C LEU A 178 2.94 6.58 -21.77
N LEU A 179 2.36 5.84 -22.70
CA LEU A 179 1.09 5.14 -22.48
C LEU A 179 1.25 4.09 -21.37
N GLY A 180 2.30 3.26 -21.44
CA GLY A 180 2.63 2.29 -20.40
C GLY A 180 2.85 2.96 -19.04
N PHE A 181 3.62 4.05 -19.01
CA PHE A 181 3.86 4.85 -17.81
C PHE A 181 2.56 5.38 -17.18
N ILE A 182 1.70 6.01 -17.97
CA ILE A 182 0.43 6.59 -17.50
C ILE A 182 -0.54 5.50 -17.03
N LEU A 183 -0.68 4.41 -17.77
CA LEU A 183 -1.55 3.29 -17.40
C LEU A 183 -1.11 2.64 -16.10
N ASN A 184 0.20 2.48 -15.90
CA ASN A 184 0.77 1.94 -14.68
C ASN A 184 0.46 2.83 -13.45
N TRP A 185 0.66 4.13 -13.60
CA TRP A 185 0.29 5.12 -12.57
C TRP A 185 -1.21 5.10 -12.27
N PHE A 186 -2.03 5.05 -13.31
CA PHE A 186 -3.47 4.99 -13.15
C PHE A 186 -3.91 3.73 -12.41
N PHE A 187 -3.35 2.57 -12.77
CA PHE A 187 -3.62 1.30 -12.08
C PHE A 187 -3.23 1.36 -10.61
N THR A 188 -2.05 1.89 -10.28
CA THR A 188 -1.60 2.09 -8.90
C THR A 188 -2.61 2.92 -8.10
N LEU A 189 -3.08 4.03 -8.65
CA LEU A 189 -4.06 4.91 -8.00
C LEU A 189 -5.40 4.20 -7.77
N VAL A 190 -5.89 3.48 -8.78
CA VAL A 190 -7.13 2.70 -8.65
C VAL A 190 -6.99 1.62 -7.58
N MET A 191 -5.83 0.93 -7.52
CA MET A 191 -5.54 -0.09 -6.51
C MET A 191 -5.55 0.48 -5.09
N TRP A 192 -4.90 1.63 -4.87
CA TRP A 192 -4.93 2.34 -3.58
C TRP A 192 -6.34 2.76 -3.16
N HIS A 193 -7.11 3.31 -4.09
CA HIS A 193 -8.50 3.71 -3.80
C HIS A 193 -9.40 2.51 -3.46
N TYR A 194 -9.22 1.39 -4.17
CA TYR A 194 -9.93 0.16 -3.85
C TYR A 194 -9.52 -0.42 -2.49
N TYR A 195 -8.24 -0.36 -2.15
CA TYR A 195 -7.73 -0.77 -0.84
C TYR A 195 -8.39 0.01 0.29
N TRP A 196 -8.39 1.34 0.21
CA TRP A 196 -9.02 2.18 1.24
C TRP A 196 -10.52 1.91 1.37
N HIS A 197 -11.21 1.66 0.26
CA HIS A 197 -12.63 1.30 0.29
C HIS A 197 -12.88 -0.01 1.06
N ILE A 198 -12.07 -1.04 0.80
CA ILE A 198 -12.13 -2.31 1.54
C ILE A 198 -11.79 -2.11 3.01
N GLU A 199 -10.75 -1.34 3.32
CA GLU A 199 -10.32 -1.05 4.68
C GLU A 199 -11.43 -0.36 5.48
N MET A 200 -12.09 0.65 4.89
CA MET A 200 -13.23 1.31 5.52
C MET A 200 -14.42 0.38 5.73
N LYS A 201 -14.62 -0.58 4.84
CA LYS A 201 -15.77 -1.51 4.88
C LYS A 201 -15.58 -2.64 5.89
N TYR A 202 -14.36 -3.16 6.03
CA TYR A 202 -14.09 -4.41 6.76
C TYR A 202 -13.19 -4.24 7.99
N SER A 203 -12.44 -3.15 8.13
CA SER A 203 -11.63 -2.92 9.34
C SER A 203 -12.53 -2.42 10.49
N PRO A 204 -12.41 -2.99 11.71
CA PRO A 204 -13.17 -2.50 12.86
C PRO A 204 -12.78 -1.05 13.14
N PRO A 205 -13.74 -0.18 13.51
CA PRO A 205 -13.39 1.19 13.92
C PRO A 205 -12.39 1.11 15.08
N PRO A 206 -11.38 2.01 15.13
CA PRO A 206 -10.47 2.02 16.25
C PRO A 206 -11.27 2.11 17.56
N PRO A 207 -10.90 1.38 18.61
CA PRO A 207 -11.60 1.47 19.88
C PRO A 207 -11.62 2.94 20.28
N ILE A 208 -12.83 3.48 20.49
CA ILE A 208 -13.00 4.85 20.98
C ILE A 208 -12.19 4.90 22.26
N GLN A 209 -11.04 5.58 22.21
CA GLN A 209 -10.28 5.89 23.39
C GLN A 209 -11.15 6.91 24.13
N THR A 210 -12.11 6.43 24.92
CA THR A 210 -12.85 7.26 25.84
C THR A 210 -11.78 7.82 26.76
N ARG A 211 -11.31 9.04 26.48
CA ARG A 211 -10.53 9.79 27.46
C ARG A 211 -11.33 9.66 28.74
N PRO A 212 -10.79 9.05 29.81
CA PRO A 212 -11.49 9.05 31.07
C PRO A 212 -11.81 10.51 31.34
N LYS A 213 -13.11 10.83 31.46
CA LYS A 213 -13.54 12.14 31.94
C LYS A 213 -12.97 12.24 33.34
N VAL A 214 -11.77 12.80 33.46
CA VAL A 214 -11.19 13.15 34.74
C VAL A 214 -12.17 14.16 35.32
N ASN A 215 -12.99 13.65 36.24
CA ASN A 215 -14.04 14.42 36.87
C ASN A 215 -13.32 15.50 37.68
N ARG A 216 -13.24 16.73 37.15
CA ARG A 216 -12.47 17.84 37.73
C ARG A 216 -12.90 18.19 39.16
N ARG A 217 -14.02 17.60 39.63
CA ARG A 217 -14.58 17.74 40.96
C ARG A 217 -13.85 16.95 42.06
N SER A 218 -13.12 15.88 41.74
CA SER A 218 -12.39 15.10 42.77
C SER A 218 -11.02 15.69 43.13
N ARG A 219 -10.49 16.64 42.34
CA ARG A 219 -9.23 17.33 42.67
C ARG A 219 -9.39 18.37 43.79
N ALA A 220 -10.60 18.87 44.02
CA ALA A 220 -10.87 19.85 45.08
C ALA A 220 -11.08 19.22 46.46
N SER A 221 -11.53 17.95 46.56
CA SER A 221 -11.76 17.30 47.87
C SER A 221 -10.52 16.62 48.45
N MET A 222 -9.51 16.29 47.63
CA MET A 222 -8.23 15.78 48.14
C MET A 222 -7.34 16.89 48.71
N SER A 223 -7.48 18.14 48.22
CA SER A 223 -6.69 19.27 48.72
C SER A 223 -7.10 19.68 50.15
N SER A 224 -8.38 19.58 50.51
CA SER A 224 -8.85 19.94 51.85
C SER A 224 -8.49 18.90 52.91
N HIS A 225 -8.51 17.60 52.57
CA HIS A 225 -8.09 16.55 53.51
C HIS A 225 -6.58 16.55 53.76
N VAL A 226 -5.75 16.78 52.73
CA VAL A 226 -4.29 16.86 52.91
C VAL A 226 -3.88 18.11 53.70
N ALA A 227 -4.55 19.25 53.49
CA ALA A 227 -4.30 20.46 54.27
C ALA A 227 -4.76 20.32 55.73
N ALA A 228 -5.83 19.57 56.01
CA ALA A 228 -6.29 19.30 57.37
C ALA A 228 -5.39 18.32 58.13
N VAL A 229 -4.81 17.32 57.44
CA VAL A 229 -3.85 16.38 58.03
C VAL A 229 -2.52 17.06 58.36
N LEU A 230 -2.01 17.94 57.49
CA LEU A 230 -0.75 18.66 57.73
C LEU A 230 -0.85 19.72 58.83
N ARG A 231 -2.03 20.25 59.15
CA ARG A 231 -2.21 21.15 60.31
C ARG A 231 -2.31 20.43 61.65
N ARG A 232 -2.66 19.14 61.67
CA ARG A 232 -2.73 18.35 62.92
C ARG A 232 -1.39 17.78 63.37
N THR A 233 -0.44 17.59 62.47
CA THR A 233 0.87 17.00 62.79
C THR A 233 1.93 18.00 63.27
N SER A 234 1.60 19.30 63.34
CA SER A 234 2.54 20.36 63.79
C SER A 234 2.42 20.73 65.28
N LYS A 235 1.51 20.13 66.05
CA LYS A 235 1.33 20.42 67.49
C LYS A 235 1.18 19.14 68.31
N SER A 236 2.26 18.38 68.42
CA SER A 236 2.60 17.59 69.61
C SER A 236 3.89 16.82 69.35
N ASN A 237 5.02 17.44 69.71
CA ASN A 237 6.14 16.65 70.22
C ASN A 237 5.70 15.98 71.53
N ILE A 238 6.49 14.98 71.95
CA ILE A 238 6.69 14.51 73.34
C ILE A 238 6.25 13.03 73.54
N PHE A 239 7.28 12.18 73.59
CA PHE A 239 7.44 11.00 74.44
C PHE A 239 7.14 9.56 73.94
N LEU A 240 8.25 8.80 73.92
CA LEU A 240 8.49 7.51 74.58
C LEU A 240 7.98 6.18 73.96
N ASN A 241 8.98 5.36 73.59
CA ASN A 241 9.23 3.94 73.89
C ASN A 241 8.17 2.84 73.68
N HIS A 242 8.68 1.82 72.95
CA HIS A 242 8.48 0.37 73.06
C HIS A 242 7.20 -0.31 72.53
N PRO A 243 7.33 -1.48 71.82
CA PRO A 243 6.22 -2.32 71.38
C PRO A 243 5.94 -3.45 72.40
N PRO A 244 4.79 -4.16 72.28
CA PRO A 244 4.95 -5.61 72.09
C PRO A 244 3.83 -6.34 71.31
N ARG A 245 4.29 -7.45 70.69
CA ARG A 245 3.72 -8.83 70.58
C ARG A 245 2.22 -9.09 70.32
N LYS A 246 2.03 -9.89 69.25
CA LYS A 246 1.30 -11.17 69.12
C LYS A 246 0.04 -11.41 69.97
N LYS A 247 -1.04 -11.81 69.30
CA LYS A 247 -1.81 -13.02 69.66
C LYS A 247 -2.57 -13.59 68.46
N ASP A 248 -2.49 -14.91 68.36
CA ASP A 248 -3.12 -15.80 67.40
C ASP A 248 -4.65 -15.86 67.55
N GLY A 249 -5.33 -16.15 66.45
CA GLY A 249 -6.74 -16.52 66.42
C GLY A 249 -7.09 -17.24 65.11
N LYS A 250 -6.96 -18.57 65.11
CA LYS A 250 -7.52 -19.49 64.09
C LYS A 250 -9.03 -19.54 64.25
N ILE A 251 -9.82 -19.37 63.17
CA ILE A 251 -11.12 -20.05 62.99
C ILE A 251 -11.34 -20.42 61.51
N ASN A 252 -11.90 -21.63 61.37
CA ASN A 252 -12.22 -22.51 60.25
C ASN A 252 -12.77 -21.96 58.92
N ILE A 253 -12.41 -22.74 57.90
CA ILE A 253 -13.07 -22.97 56.60
C ILE A 253 -14.36 -23.78 56.82
N ASP A 254 -15.47 -23.38 56.20
CA ASP A 254 -16.41 -24.28 55.49
C ASP A 254 -17.58 -23.52 54.82
N ASN A 255 -17.96 -24.03 53.63
CA ASN A 255 -19.17 -23.80 52.80
C ASN A 255 -19.21 -22.53 51.91
N ILE A 256 -19.05 -22.61 50.59
CA ILE A 256 -19.83 -23.25 49.50
C ILE A 256 -21.16 -22.52 49.17
N LYS A 257 -21.24 -22.11 47.89
CA LYS A 257 -22.42 -21.78 47.04
C LYS A 257 -23.05 -20.38 47.11
N ASN A 258 -22.76 -19.55 46.10
CA ASN A 258 -23.68 -19.20 44.99
C ASN A 258 -23.26 -17.85 44.38
N ASP A 259 -22.59 -17.86 43.23
CA ASP A 259 -22.45 -16.66 42.40
C ASP A 259 -23.19 -16.86 41.09
N ASN A 260 -24.23 -16.05 40.96
CA ASN A 260 -25.20 -16.00 39.88
C ASN A 260 -24.59 -15.43 38.59
N GLU A 261 -25.11 -15.95 37.48
CA GLU A 261 -25.02 -15.40 36.13
C GLU A 261 -25.33 -13.90 36.09
N CYS A 262 -24.50 -13.12 35.40
CA CYS A 262 -24.93 -11.84 34.82
C CYS A 262 -24.07 -11.48 33.60
N ASN A 263 -24.52 -11.92 32.42
CA ASN A 263 -24.04 -11.43 31.13
C ASN A 263 -24.76 -10.11 30.79
N PRO A 264 -24.08 -8.96 30.61
CA PRO A 264 -24.73 -7.78 30.05
C PRO A 264 -24.79 -7.87 28.53
N THR A 265 -26.00 -7.93 27.99
CA THR A 265 -26.29 -7.82 26.56
C THR A 265 -26.11 -6.36 26.11
N ILE A 266 -25.05 -6.06 25.36
CA ILE A 266 -24.82 -4.73 24.77
C ILE A 266 -25.67 -4.58 23.51
N LYS A 267 -26.75 -3.81 23.58
CA LYS A 267 -27.53 -3.35 22.41
C LYS A 267 -26.77 -2.23 21.69
N TYR A 268 -26.31 -2.49 20.47
CA TYR A 268 -25.75 -1.45 19.60
C TYR A 268 -26.84 -0.54 19.03
N ARG A 269 -26.83 0.72 19.45
CA ARG A 269 -27.70 1.78 18.93
C ARG A 269 -27.13 2.29 17.59
N LYS A 270 -27.60 1.73 16.47
CA LYS A 270 -27.44 2.31 15.12
C LYS A 270 -28.20 3.64 15.07
N SER A 271 -27.50 4.78 15.03
CA SER A 271 -27.97 6.06 14.43
C SER A 271 -27.18 7.24 15.03
N LYS A 272 -26.01 7.57 14.45
CA LYS A 272 -25.45 8.94 14.41
C LYS A 272 -24.10 9.09 13.70
N TYR A 273 -23.48 8.01 13.24
CA TYR A 273 -22.07 8.02 12.82
C TYR A 273 -21.81 8.41 11.35
N MET A 274 -22.85 8.55 10.51
CA MET A 274 -22.71 8.94 9.10
C MET A 274 -22.20 10.38 8.90
N ASN A 275 -22.35 11.27 9.89
CA ASN A 275 -22.03 12.69 9.74
C ASN A 275 -20.59 13.07 10.12
N TYR A 276 -19.80 12.18 10.72
CA TYR A 276 -18.46 12.57 11.21
C TYR A 276 -17.36 12.45 10.14
N TYR A 277 -17.48 11.50 9.20
CA TYR A 277 -16.50 11.35 8.12
C TYR A 277 -16.62 12.42 7.03
N ASN A 278 -17.81 13.01 6.83
CA ASN A 278 -17.97 14.08 5.84
C ASN A 278 -17.27 15.39 6.23
N ASN A 279 -16.94 15.59 7.51
CA ASN A 279 -16.36 16.84 8.00
C ASN A 279 -14.83 16.82 8.18
N ASN A 280 -14.18 15.66 8.09
CA ASN A 280 -12.74 15.51 8.38
C ASN A 280 -11.86 15.17 7.18
N VAL A 281 -12.41 15.17 5.95
CA VAL A 281 -11.63 14.98 4.70
C VAL A 281 -10.82 16.25 4.31
N GLY A 282 -10.73 17.25 5.20
CA GLY A 282 -10.11 18.54 4.93
C GLY A 282 -8.72 18.81 5.53
N THR A 283 -8.14 17.91 6.35
CA THR A 283 -6.96 18.31 7.15
C THR A 283 -5.82 17.30 7.24
N HIS A 284 -5.65 16.43 6.25
CA HIS A 284 -4.37 15.74 6.06
C HIS A 284 -4.09 15.58 4.56
N VAL A 285 -3.54 16.64 3.99
CA VAL A 285 -2.62 16.60 2.84
C VAL A 285 -1.22 16.69 3.42
#